data_AF-A0A0W0XYV6-F1
#
_entry.id   AF-A0A0W0XYV6-F1
#
_cell.length_a   1.000
_cell.length_b   1.000
_cell.length_c   1.000
_cell.angle_alpha   90.00
_cell.angle_beta   90.00
_cell.angle_gamma   90.00
#
_symmetry.space_group_name_H-M   'P 1'
#
loop_
_entity.id
_entity.type
_entity.pdbx_description
1 polymer ?
#
loop_
_entity_poly.entity_id
_entity_poly.type
_entity_poly.pdbx_seq_one_letter_code
_entity_poly.pdbx_strand_id
1 'polypeptide(L)'
;MKIELKANIPLDEQIKTFFMNPTQGEKKEEDARDKTLDLAGSKLGKRKISELIAMVEAIKQYAPGIETVDLSHNGLGFLKAELALLIAAFKDSSIKKLILCVNNLGANKAEDLLVIANSLAKSGLLMFDLANNSLQKLDLHTLEQFLKQLNTPKLESVRLDDSSLSGLTGADKVAEILFEALGQKVKFEADEQKELSFMGRVKQRYEALVKGEYPNHNPYSFYQNQSKKGDNSSPVGQSNRFV
;
A
#
# COMPACT_ATOMS: atom_id res chain seq x y z
N MET A 1 6.66 -7.94 16.03
CA MET A 1 7.24 -9.28 16.30
C MET A 1 7.54 -9.97 14.97
N LYS A 2 8.76 -10.47 14.76
CA LYS A 2 9.16 -11.12 13.50
C LYS A 2 9.39 -12.63 13.69
N ILE A 3 8.95 -13.45 12.73
CA ILE A 3 9.17 -14.90 12.73
C ILE A 3 10.06 -15.30 11.55
N GLU A 4 11.13 -16.04 11.82
CA GLU A 4 11.97 -16.63 10.77
C GLU A 4 11.40 -17.98 10.29
N LEU A 5 10.68 -17.95 9.17
CA LEU A 5 10.05 -19.14 8.62
C LEU A 5 11.04 -20.06 7.87
N LYS A 6 11.09 -21.32 8.27
CA LYS A 6 11.88 -22.41 7.69
C LYS A 6 11.11 -23.11 6.57
N ALA A 7 11.81 -23.44 5.48
CA ALA A 7 11.22 -24.07 4.28
C ALA A 7 10.59 -25.45 4.57
N ASN A 8 11.23 -26.27 5.40
CA ASN A 8 10.90 -27.70 5.55
C ASN A 8 9.98 -28.02 6.74
N ILE A 9 9.40 -27.00 7.38
CA ILE A 9 8.47 -27.17 8.50
C ILE A 9 7.11 -26.59 8.08
N PRO A 10 5.98 -27.26 8.37
CA PRO A 10 4.66 -26.69 8.16
C PRO A 10 4.51 -25.31 8.82
N LEU A 11 3.89 -24.35 8.14
CA LEU A 11 3.83 -22.96 8.62
C LEU A 11 3.02 -22.84 9.92
N ASP A 12 1.92 -23.56 10.03
CA ASP A 12 1.07 -23.63 11.22
C ASP A 12 1.82 -24.12 12.45
N GLU A 13 2.65 -25.17 12.32
CA GLU A 13 3.49 -25.65 13.42
C GLU A 13 4.57 -24.63 13.82
N GLN A 14 5.10 -23.86 12.87
CA GLN A 14 6.06 -22.78 13.17
C GLN A 14 5.39 -21.63 13.93
N ILE A 15 4.20 -21.19 13.49
CA ILE A 15 3.41 -20.17 14.18
C ILE A 15 3.07 -20.63 15.60
N LYS A 16 2.53 -21.84 15.74
CA LYS A 16 2.22 -22.44 17.04
C LYS A 16 3.44 -22.50 17.95
N THR A 17 4.57 -22.98 17.44
CA THR A 17 5.81 -23.09 18.23
C THR A 17 6.29 -21.73 18.70
N PHE A 18 6.27 -20.71 17.83
CA PHE A 18 6.69 -19.35 18.18
C PHE A 18 5.84 -18.75 19.32
N PHE A 19 4.52 -18.90 19.26
CA PHE A 19 3.62 -18.32 20.26
C PHE A 19 3.49 -19.16 21.54
N MET A 20 3.65 -20.48 21.48
CA MET A 20 3.56 -21.37 22.64
C MET A 20 4.87 -21.51 23.41
N ASN A 21 6.01 -21.42 22.71
CA ASN A 21 7.34 -21.60 23.29
C ASN A 21 8.26 -20.44 22.89
N PRO A 22 8.00 -19.20 23.35
CA PRO A 22 8.86 -18.08 23.05
C PRO A 22 10.23 -18.33 23.69
N THR A 23 11.21 -18.77 22.90
CA THR A 23 12.58 -18.99 23.38
C THR A 23 13.15 -17.68 23.93
N GLN A 24 13.84 -17.76 25.07
CA GLN A 24 14.35 -16.61 25.86
C GLN A 24 15.28 -15.63 25.11
N GLY A 25 15.63 -15.90 23.84
CA GLY A 25 16.43 -14.99 22.99
C GLY A 25 15.62 -14.05 22.10
N GLU A 26 14.30 -14.25 21.95
CA GLU A 26 13.47 -13.51 20.98
C GLU A 26 12.53 -12.47 21.64
N LYS A 27 12.62 -12.28 22.95
CA LYS A 27 11.85 -11.25 23.67
C LYS A 27 12.77 -10.40 24.55
N LYS A 28 13.11 -9.20 24.08
CA LYS A 28 13.20 -8.07 25.01
C LYS A 28 11.75 -7.72 25.38
N GLU A 29 11.46 -7.69 26.69
CA GLU A 29 10.14 -7.41 27.28
C GLU A 29 9.49 -6.07 26.85
N GLU A 30 10.16 -5.24 26.05
CA GLU A 30 9.59 -3.99 25.54
C GLU A 30 8.57 -4.19 24.40
N ASP A 31 8.55 -5.34 23.72
CA ASP A 31 7.71 -5.60 22.53
C ASP A 31 6.32 -6.20 22.79
N ALA A 32 5.90 -6.40 24.05
CA ALA A 32 4.57 -6.93 24.37
C ALA A 32 3.40 -6.01 23.93
N ARG A 33 3.71 -4.79 23.47
CA ARG A 33 2.75 -3.85 22.88
C ARG A 33 2.64 -3.95 21.36
N ASP A 34 3.61 -4.57 20.69
CA ASP A 34 3.59 -4.65 19.24
C ASP A 34 2.57 -5.68 18.80
N LYS A 35 1.41 -5.20 18.34
CA LYS A 35 0.32 -6.03 17.81
C LYS A 35 0.54 -6.43 16.35
N THR A 36 1.78 -6.33 15.87
CA THR A 36 2.19 -6.65 14.52
C THR A 36 2.95 -7.97 14.47
N LEU A 37 2.47 -8.88 13.64
CA LEU A 37 3.19 -10.08 13.23
C LEU A 37 3.84 -9.83 11.86
N ASP A 38 5.17 -9.77 11.83
CA ASP A 38 5.98 -9.58 10.64
C ASP A 38 6.37 -10.94 10.02
N LEU A 39 5.83 -11.20 8.83
CA LEU A 39 6.14 -12.33 7.96
C LEU A 39 6.71 -11.86 6.60
N ALA A 40 7.18 -10.61 6.53
CA ALA A 40 7.68 -10.02 5.30
C ALA A 40 8.90 -10.79 4.75
N GLY A 41 8.98 -10.91 3.43
CA GLY A 41 10.14 -11.54 2.77
C GLY A 41 10.27 -13.06 2.96
N SER A 42 9.24 -13.72 3.50
CA SER A 42 9.24 -15.17 3.80
C SER A 42 8.96 -16.08 2.60
N LYS A 43 8.93 -15.51 1.38
CA LYS A 43 8.66 -16.23 0.11
C LYS A 43 7.33 -17.00 0.13
N LEU A 44 6.32 -16.49 0.82
CA LEU A 44 5.02 -17.17 1.00
C LEU A 44 4.29 -17.45 -0.32
N GLY A 45 4.51 -16.65 -1.37
CA GLY A 45 3.96 -16.88 -2.70
C GLY A 45 4.46 -18.15 -3.39
N LYS A 46 5.43 -18.86 -2.82
CA LYS A 46 5.91 -20.18 -3.31
C LYS A 46 5.31 -21.37 -2.54
N ARG A 47 4.50 -21.11 -1.50
CA ARG A 47 3.85 -22.14 -0.67
C ARG A 47 2.52 -22.55 -1.28
N LYS A 48 2.04 -23.75 -0.90
CA LYS A 48 0.68 -24.17 -1.28
C LYS A 48 -0.33 -23.32 -0.53
N ILE A 49 -1.45 -22.99 -1.19
CA ILE A 49 -2.52 -22.20 -0.56
C ILE A 49 -3.04 -22.85 0.74
N SER A 50 -3.08 -24.18 0.81
CA SER A 50 -3.49 -24.91 2.02
C SER A 50 -2.55 -24.67 3.21
N GLU A 51 -1.24 -24.54 2.99
CA GLU A 51 -0.29 -24.22 4.06
C GLU A 51 -0.49 -22.78 4.56
N LEU A 52 -0.79 -21.85 3.65
CA LEU A 52 -1.03 -20.45 4.00
C LEU A 52 -2.34 -20.28 4.78
N ILE A 53 -3.38 -21.03 4.43
CA ILE A 53 -4.64 -21.05 5.20
C ILE A 53 -4.39 -21.63 6.60
N ALA A 54 -3.67 -22.75 6.71
CA ALA A 54 -3.33 -23.34 8.01
C ALA A 54 -2.52 -22.37 8.88
N MET A 55 -1.61 -21.59 8.28
CA MET A 55 -0.89 -20.52 8.97
C MET A 55 -1.84 -19.46 9.55
N VAL A 56 -2.85 -19.01 8.80
CA VAL A 56 -3.82 -18.01 9.29
C VAL A 56 -4.68 -18.57 10.43
N GLU A 57 -5.10 -19.84 10.34
CA GLU A 57 -5.83 -20.49 11.43
C GLU A 57 -4.97 -20.64 12.69
N ALA A 58 -3.68 -20.95 12.54
CA ALA A 58 -2.74 -20.95 13.66
C ALA A 58 -2.56 -19.56 14.28
N ILE A 59 -2.51 -18.49 13.48
CA ILE A 59 -2.46 -17.11 14.00
C ILE A 59 -3.73 -16.80 14.82
N LYS A 60 -4.90 -17.17 14.31
CA LYS A 60 -6.19 -16.99 15.03
C LYS A 60 -6.21 -17.72 16.37
N GLN A 61 -5.69 -18.94 16.40
CA GLN A 61 -5.71 -19.78 17.59
C GLN A 61 -4.67 -19.37 18.64
N TYR A 62 -3.42 -19.13 18.22
CA TYR A 62 -2.28 -18.99 19.13
C TYR A 62 -1.85 -17.54 19.34
N ALA A 63 -2.34 -16.60 18.52
CA ALA A 63 -1.95 -15.19 18.56
C ALA A 63 -3.15 -14.23 18.59
N PRO A 64 -4.14 -14.41 19.49
CA PRO A 64 -5.38 -13.61 19.49
C PRO A 64 -5.18 -12.11 19.78
N GLY A 65 -3.99 -11.72 20.25
CA GLY A 65 -3.62 -10.32 20.49
C GLY A 65 -3.05 -9.58 19.27
N ILE A 66 -2.77 -10.28 18.18
CA ILE A 66 -2.26 -9.66 16.94
C ILE A 66 -3.42 -8.92 16.26
N GLU A 67 -3.15 -7.71 15.79
CA GLU A 67 -4.09 -6.87 15.04
C GLU A 67 -3.57 -6.52 13.65
N THR A 68 -2.27 -6.65 13.40
CA THR A 68 -1.64 -6.40 12.09
C THR A 68 -0.83 -7.60 11.67
N VAL A 69 -0.97 -8.02 10.41
CA VAL A 69 -0.08 -9.00 9.78
C VAL A 69 0.63 -8.36 8.61
N ASP A 70 1.96 -8.42 8.62
CA ASP A 70 2.80 -7.98 7.51
C ASP A 70 3.13 -9.16 6.59
N LEU A 71 2.56 -9.13 5.38
CA LEU A 71 2.82 -10.09 4.32
C LEU A 71 3.56 -9.44 3.14
N SER A 72 4.24 -8.32 3.34
CA SER A 72 4.97 -7.64 2.29
C SER A 72 6.12 -8.48 1.72
N HIS A 73 6.55 -8.17 0.49
CA HIS A 73 7.70 -8.84 -0.15
C HIS A 73 7.60 -10.38 -0.26
N ASN A 74 6.39 -10.94 -0.35
CA ASN A 74 6.19 -12.40 -0.36
C ASN A 74 5.92 -12.98 -1.75
N GLY A 75 5.71 -12.13 -2.76
CA GLY A 75 5.34 -12.57 -4.11
C GLY A 75 3.94 -13.19 -4.16
N LEU A 76 3.02 -12.74 -3.30
CA LEU A 76 1.65 -13.30 -3.22
C LEU A 76 0.85 -13.14 -4.52
N GLY A 77 1.25 -12.24 -5.42
CA GLY A 77 0.67 -12.16 -6.77
C GLY A 77 0.80 -13.47 -7.58
N PHE A 78 1.76 -14.36 -7.27
CA PHE A 78 1.87 -15.66 -7.95
C PHE A 78 0.72 -16.62 -7.64
N LEU A 79 -0.04 -16.38 -6.57
CA LEU A 79 -1.22 -17.18 -6.20
C LEU A 79 -2.44 -16.84 -7.07
N LYS A 80 -2.44 -15.71 -7.81
CA LYS A 80 -3.57 -15.28 -8.64
C LYS A 80 -4.87 -15.26 -7.83
N ALA A 81 -5.97 -15.80 -8.36
CA ALA A 81 -7.24 -15.90 -7.66
C ALA A 81 -7.17 -16.69 -6.33
N GLU A 82 -6.21 -17.60 -6.13
CA GLU A 82 -6.08 -18.33 -4.86
C GLU A 82 -5.70 -17.41 -3.69
N LEU A 83 -5.09 -16.25 -3.95
CA LEU A 83 -4.84 -15.24 -2.92
C LEU A 83 -6.15 -14.81 -2.24
N ALA A 84 -7.27 -14.84 -2.95
CA ALA A 84 -8.58 -14.55 -2.36
C ALA A 84 -8.97 -15.55 -1.26
N LEU A 85 -8.54 -16.82 -1.35
CA LEU A 85 -8.77 -17.82 -0.30
C LEU A 85 -7.95 -17.52 0.95
N LEU A 86 -6.70 -17.09 0.78
CA LEU A 86 -5.85 -16.66 1.90
C LEU A 86 -6.46 -15.44 2.60
N ILE A 87 -6.90 -14.43 1.83
CA ILE A 87 -7.55 -13.24 2.39
C ILE A 87 -8.84 -13.60 3.14
N ALA A 88 -9.63 -14.52 2.59
CA ALA A 88 -10.86 -14.97 3.22
C ALA A 88 -10.61 -15.71 4.56
N ALA A 89 -9.46 -16.36 4.73
CA ALA A 89 -9.11 -17.05 5.98
C ALA A 89 -8.93 -16.08 7.17
N PHE A 90 -8.63 -14.79 6.91
CA PHE A 90 -8.57 -13.76 7.95
C PHE A 90 -9.94 -13.35 8.50
N LYS A 91 -11.03 -13.79 7.86
CA LYS A 91 -12.37 -13.54 8.35
C LYS A 91 -12.52 -14.08 9.77
N ASP A 92 -13.20 -13.31 10.61
CA ASP A 92 -13.46 -13.62 12.02
C ASP A 92 -12.18 -13.74 12.88
N SER A 93 -11.06 -13.17 12.41
CA SER A 93 -9.83 -13.01 13.20
C SER A 93 -9.80 -11.67 13.96
N SER A 94 -8.85 -11.53 14.89
CA SER A 94 -8.53 -10.24 15.54
C SER A 94 -7.76 -9.28 14.63
N ILE A 95 -7.33 -9.73 13.44
CA ILE A 95 -6.56 -8.93 12.50
C ILE A 95 -7.44 -7.84 11.91
N LYS A 96 -6.96 -6.61 11.94
CA LYS A 96 -7.61 -5.41 11.41
C LYS A 96 -6.85 -4.84 10.21
N LYS A 97 -5.53 -4.99 10.18
CA LYS A 97 -4.66 -4.45 9.14
C LYS A 97 -3.86 -5.56 8.46
N LEU A 98 -3.86 -5.53 7.12
CA LEU A 98 -3.05 -6.43 6.31
C LEU A 98 -2.11 -5.62 5.42
N ILE A 99 -0.81 -5.85 5.57
CA ILE A 99 0.21 -5.21 4.73
C ILE A 99 0.54 -6.17 3.59
N LEU A 100 0.24 -5.75 2.37
CA LEU A 100 0.42 -6.51 1.13
C LEU A 100 1.34 -5.79 0.16
N CYS A 101 2.12 -4.80 0.60
CA CYS A 101 2.98 -4.05 -0.29
C CYS A 101 4.07 -4.95 -0.93
N VAL A 102 4.48 -4.61 -2.15
CA VAL A 102 5.54 -5.34 -2.88
C VAL A 102 5.20 -6.84 -3.08
N ASN A 103 3.96 -7.14 -3.49
CA ASN A 103 3.52 -8.49 -3.85
C ASN A 103 3.22 -8.69 -5.34
N ASN A 104 3.48 -7.67 -6.17
CA ASN A 104 3.30 -7.69 -7.63
C ASN A 104 1.86 -8.05 -8.06
N LEU A 105 0.85 -7.57 -7.31
CA LEU A 105 -0.56 -7.88 -7.58
C LEU A 105 -1.03 -7.41 -8.97
N GLY A 106 -0.48 -6.31 -9.49
CA GLY A 106 -0.81 -5.79 -10.82
C GLY A 106 -0.33 -6.66 -11.99
N ALA A 107 0.44 -7.72 -11.75
CA ALA A 107 0.76 -8.72 -12.77
C ALA A 107 -0.36 -9.77 -12.96
N ASN A 108 -1.37 -9.78 -12.11
CA ASN A 108 -2.54 -10.64 -12.27
C ASN A 108 -3.41 -10.18 -13.43
N LYS A 109 -4.21 -11.12 -13.96
CA LYS A 109 -5.29 -10.77 -14.88
C LYS A 109 -6.36 -9.96 -14.14
N ALA A 110 -7.13 -9.18 -14.90
CA ALA A 110 -8.20 -8.34 -14.35
C ALA A 110 -9.18 -9.19 -13.52
N GLU A 111 -9.59 -10.36 -14.00
CA GLU A 111 -10.56 -11.22 -13.33
C GLU A 111 -10.04 -11.72 -11.99
N ASP A 112 -8.79 -12.18 -11.93
CA ASP A 112 -8.13 -12.63 -10.70
C ASP A 112 -8.04 -11.48 -9.68
N LEU A 113 -7.70 -10.28 -10.15
CA LEU A 113 -7.55 -9.11 -9.29
C LEU A 113 -8.89 -8.63 -8.71
N LEU A 114 -9.97 -8.68 -9.48
CA LEU A 114 -11.31 -8.37 -8.99
C LEU A 114 -11.81 -9.43 -7.99
N VAL A 115 -11.45 -10.70 -8.18
CA VAL A 115 -11.70 -11.76 -7.17
C VAL A 115 -10.97 -11.45 -5.87
N ILE A 116 -9.71 -11.00 -5.94
CA ILE A 116 -8.92 -10.56 -4.78
C ILE A 116 -9.58 -9.36 -4.09
N ALA A 117 -9.97 -8.32 -4.83
CA ALA A 117 -10.63 -7.14 -4.27
C ALA A 117 -11.94 -7.46 -3.55
N ASN A 118 -12.77 -8.31 -4.16
CA ASN A 118 -14.00 -8.79 -3.56
C ASN A 118 -13.75 -9.59 -2.26
N SER A 119 -12.65 -10.35 -2.18
CA SER A 119 -12.27 -11.03 -0.94
C SER A 119 -11.79 -10.04 0.13
N LEU A 120 -10.96 -9.05 -0.23
CA LEU A 120 -10.54 -7.97 0.68
C LEU A 120 -11.77 -7.25 1.25
N ALA A 121 -12.73 -6.89 0.41
CA ALA A 121 -13.97 -6.24 0.80
C ALA A 121 -14.80 -7.06 1.81
N LYS A 122 -14.74 -8.41 1.72
CA LYS A 122 -15.52 -9.33 2.57
C LYS A 122 -14.76 -9.86 3.78
N SER A 123 -13.45 -9.61 3.86
CA SER A 123 -12.57 -10.13 4.91
C SER A 123 -12.89 -9.59 6.31
N GLY A 124 -13.51 -8.40 6.40
CA GLY A 124 -13.72 -7.69 7.66
C GLY A 124 -12.50 -6.89 8.14
N LEU A 125 -11.40 -6.91 7.38
CA LEU A 125 -10.24 -6.06 7.60
C LEU A 125 -10.59 -4.58 7.37
N LEU A 126 -9.95 -3.71 8.14
CA LEU A 126 -10.22 -2.26 8.18
C LEU A 126 -9.18 -1.46 7.38
N MET A 127 -7.97 -2.01 7.23
CA MET A 127 -6.85 -1.29 6.62
C MET A 127 -6.03 -2.19 5.69
N PHE A 128 -5.71 -1.68 4.50
CA PHE A 128 -4.86 -2.37 3.52
C PHE A 128 -3.66 -1.51 3.13
N ASP A 129 -2.47 -2.07 3.18
CA ASP A 129 -1.31 -1.49 2.49
C ASP A 129 -1.09 -2.24 1.17
N LEU A 130 -1.43 -1.58 0.06
CA LEU A 130 -1.29 -2.10 -1.30
C LEU A 130 -0.17 -1.40 -2.07
N ALA A 131 0.71 -0.65 -1.38
CA ALA A 131 1.80 0.08 -2.02
C ALA A 131 2.72 -0.83 -2.86
N ASN A 132 3.37 -0.28 -3.87
CA ASN A 132 4.37 -0.99 -4.70
C ASN A 132 3.87 -2.31 -5.32
N ASN A 133 2.59 -2.41 -5.68
CA ASN A 133 2.03 -3.63 -6.29
C ASN A 133 2.01 -3.64 -7.82
N SER A 134 2.72 -2.71 -8.46
CA SER A 134 2.75 -2.58 -9.92
C SER A 134 1.36 -2.45 -10.58
N LEU A 135 0.45 -1.69 -9.94
CA LEU A 135 -0.93 -1.53 -10.41
C LEU A 135 -1.06 -0.76 -11.74
N GLN A 136 0.01 -0.12 -12.20
CA GLN A 136 0.07 0.54 -13.52
C GLN A 136 0.02 -0.41 -14.71
N LYS A 137 0.15 -1.71 -14.48
CA LYS A 137 -0.01 -2.74 -15.52
C LYS A 137 -1.48 -2.99 -15.87
N LEU A 138 -2.40 -2.52 -15.04
CA LEU A 138 -3.83 -2.61 -15.28
C LEU A 138 -4.25 -1.55 -16.29
N ASP A 139 -5.31 -1.80 -17.04
CA ASP A 139 -6.00 -0.69 -17.69
C ASP A 139 -6.77 0.16 -16.65
N LEU A 140 -7.15 1.37 -17.07
CA LEU A 140 -7.82 2.34 -16.19
C LEU A 140 -9.16 1.80 -15.65
N HIS A 141 -9.91 1.08 -16.48
CA HIS A 141 -11.22 0.56 -16.12
C HIS A 141 -11.10 -0.52 -15.03
N THR A 142 -10.14 -1.43 -15.19
CA THR A 142 -9.83 -2.48 -14.21
C THR A 142 -9.38 -1.86 -12.88
N LEU A 143 -8.53 -0.83 -12.90
CA LEU A 143 -8.12 -0.13 -11.68
C LEU A 143 -9.32 0.52 -10.98
N GLU A 144 -10.18 1.23 -11.71
CA GLU A 144 -11.38 1.85 -11.13
C GLU A 144 -12.31 0.83 -10.50
N GLN A 145 -12.57 -0.30 -11.18
CA GLN A 145 -13.39 -1.38 -10.64
C GLN A 145 -12.77 -1.99 -9.37
N PHE A 146 -11.47 -2.24 -9.39
CA PHE A 146 -10.73 -2.73 -8.23
C PHE A 146 -10.89 -1.81 -7.02
N LEU A 147 -10.66 -0.50 -7.20
CA LEU A 147 -10.76 0.49 -6.12
C LEU A 147 -12.19 0.64 -5.61
N LYS A 148 -13.19 0.67 -6.50
CA LYS A 148 -14.62 0.73 -6.12
C LYS A 148 -15.04 -0.49 -5.32
N GLN A 149 -14.55 -1.68 -5.65
CA GLN A 149 -14.84 -2.90 -4.89
C GLN A 149 -14.23 -2.88 -3.48
N LEU A 150 -13.04 -2.29 -3.31
CA LEU A 150 -12.44 -2.14 -1.98
C LEU A 150 -13.24 -1.19 -1.08
N ASN A 151 -13.97 -0.22 -1.65
CA ASN A 151 -14.69 0.81 -0.90
C ASN A 151 -15.92 0.27 -0.16
N THR A 152 -15.69 -0.38 0.97
CA THR A 152 -16.75 -0.86 1.86
C THR A 152 -17.00 0.11 3.01
N PRO A 153 -18.18 0.10 3.65
CA PRO A 153 -18.45 0.94 4.82
C PRO A 153 -17.48 0.73 5.99
N LYS A 154 -16.91 -0.48 6.13
CA LYS A 154 -15.96 -0.82 7.20
C LYS A 154 -14.52 -0.44 6.88
N LEU A 155 -14.19 -0.26 5.60
CA LEU A 155 -12.84 0.14 5.20
C LEU A 155 -12.51 1.54 5.77
N GLU A 156 -11.46 1.62 6.56
CA GLU A 156 -10.97 2.86 7.15
C GLU A 156 -9.85 3.47 6.32
N SER A 157 -8.93 2.65 5.81
CA SER A 157 -7.82 3.16 5.00
C SER A 157 -7.24 2.19 3.98
N VAL A 158 -6.76 2.75 2.87
CA VAL A 158 -5.97 2.05 1.84
C VAL A 158 -4.76 2.88 1.49
N ARG A 159 -3.58 2.26 1.48
CA ARG A 159 -2.35 2.87 0.97
C ARG A 159 -2.02 2.31 -0.41
N LEU A 160 -1.69 3.19 -1.35
CA LEU A 160 -1.43 2.86 -2.76
C LEU A 160 -0.12 3.44 -3.29
N ASP A 161 0.73 3.99 -2.40
CA ASP A 161 1.98 4.67 -2.76
C ASP A 161 2.88 3.81 -3.63
N ASP A 162 3.65 4.47 -4.50
CA ASP A 162 4.67 3.86 -5.35
C ASP A 162 4.16 2.65 -6.18
N SER A 163 2.84 2.55 -6.41
CA SER A 163 2.23 1.57 -7.32
C SER A 163 2.42 1.94 -8.80
N SER A 164 3.39 2.80 -9.08
CA SER A 164 3.80 3.28 -10.41
C SER A 164 2.66 3.82 -11.28
N LEU A 165 1.61 4.36 -10.66
CA LEU A 165 0.38 4.83 -11.32
C LEU A 165 0.61 5.90 -12.40
N SER A 166 1.80 6.50 -12.45
CA SER A 166 2.26 7.37 -13.53
C SER A 166 2.22 6.73 -14.92
N GLY A 167 2.24 5.40 -15.00
CA GLY A 167 2.10 4.68 -16.27
C GLY A 167 0.68 4.67 -16.84
N LEU A 168 -0.33 5.06 -16.06
CA LEU A 168 -1.74 4.99 -16.47
C LEU A 168 -2.23 6.29 -17.11
N THR A 169 -2.02 7.40 -16.42
CA THR A 169 -2.55 8.72 -16.77
C THR A 169 -1.83 9.81 -15.97
N GLY A 170 -2.22 11.07 -16.16
CA GLY A 170 -1.68 12.21 -15.40
C GLY A 170 -2.02 12.14 -13.91
N ALA A 171 -1.18 12.77 -13.08
CA ALA A 171 -1.33 12.78 -11.62
C ALA A 171 -2.71 13.28 -11.17
N ASP A 172 -3.24 14.31 -11.84
CA ASP A 172 -4.55 14.87 -11.51
C ASP A 172 -5.67 13.86 -11.72
N LYS A 173 -5.63 13.13 -12.84
CA LYS A 173 -6.64 12.12 -13.14
C LYS A 173 -6.55 10.92 -12.20
N VAL A 174 -5.33 10.52 -11.80
CA VAL A 174 -5.15 9.50 -10.76
C VAL A 174 -5.77 9.96 -9.44
N ALA A 175 -5.52 11.20 -9.01
CA ALA A 175 -6.09 11.74 -7.79
C ALA A 175 -7.63 11.77 -7.82
N GLU A 176 -8.22 12.14 -8.96
CA GLU A 176 -9.67 12.10 -9.17
C GLU A 176 -10.23 10.69 -9.06
N ILE A 177 -9.62 9.70 -9.73
CA ILE A 177 -10.04 8.30 -9.63
C ILE A 177 -9.96 7.79 -8.20
N LEU A 178 -8.87 8.09 -7.48
CA LEU A 178 -8.70 7.72 -6.09
C LEU A 178 -9.79 8.34 -5.20
N PHE A 179 -10.09 9.62 -5.40
CA PHE A 179 -11.12 10.33 -4.64
C PHE A 179 -12.53 9.81 -4.96
N GLU A 180 -12.88 9.63 -6.23
CA GLU A 180 -14.17 9.10 -6.66
C GLU A 180 -14.39 7.66 -6.18
N ALA A 181 -13.35 6.82 -6.23
CA ALA A 181 -13.47 5.41 -5.89
C ALA A 181 -13.42 5.15 -4.37
N LEU A 182 -12.57 5.87 -3.62
CA LEU A 182 -12.28 5.58 -2.21
C LEU A 182 -12.65 6.71 -1.25
N GLY A 183 -13.12 7.86 -1.73
CA GLY A 183 -13.44 9.01 -0.88
C GLY A 183 -12.20 9.47 -0.12
N GLN A 184 -12.32 9.65 1.21
CA GLN A 184 -11.24 10.08 2.11
C GLN A 184 -10.39 8.92 2.69
N LYS A 185 -10.55 7.70 2.17
CA LYS A 185 -9.91 6.49 2.72
C LYS A 185 -8.49 6.28 2.21
N VAL A 186 -8.00 7.08 1.26
CA VAL A 186 -6.63 6.93 0.77
C VAL A 186 -5.67 7.56 1.77
N LYS A 187 -4.61 6.82 2.11
CA LYS A 187 -3.48 7.33 2.89
C LYS A 187 -2.25 7.33 2.01
N PHE A 188 -1.48 8.41 2.11
CA PHE A 188 -0.18 8.57 1.48
C PHE A 188 0.88 8.57 2.56
N GLU A 189 2.05 8.02 2.25
CA GLU A 189 3.24 8.15 3.09
C GLU A 189 3.61 9.62 3.30
N ALA A 190 4.10 9.92 4.50
CA ALA A 190 4.72 11.20 4.79
C ALA A 190 6.15 11.15 4.28
N ASP A 191 6.39 11.69 3.09
CA ASP A 191 7.73 11.88 2.55
C ASP A 191 7.83 13.27 1.91
N GLU A 192 8.44 14.19 2.65
CA GLU A 192 8.67 15.58 2.25
C GLU A 192 9.60 15.68 1.03
N GLN A 193 10.49 14.70 0.83
CA GLN A 193 11.41 14.69 -0.31
C GLN A 193 10.70 14.29 -1.61
N LYS A 194 9.49 13.72 -1.52
CA LYS A 194 8.70 13.26 -2.67
C LYS A 194 7.61 14.24 -3.10
N GLU A 195 7.52 15.46 -2.56
CA GLU A 195 6.47 16.42 -2.96
C GLU A 195 6.48 16.76 -4.47
N LEU A 196 7.67 16.80 -5.09
CA LEU A 196 7.82 17.04 -6.52
C LEU A 196 7.66 15.78 -7.38
N SER A 197 7.56 14.60 -6.76
CA SER A 197 7.34 13.34 -7.47
C SER A 197 5.94 13.27 -8.06
N PHE A 198 5.71 12.30 -8.95
CA PHE A 198 4.36 12.03 -9.46
C PHE A 198 3.36 11.79 -8.31
N MET A 199 3.71 10.96 -7.32
CA MET A 199 2.85 10.67 -6.18
C MET A 199 2.67 11.88 -5.25
N GLY A 200 3.68 12.75 -5.14
CA GLY A 200 3.55 14.03 -4.44
C GLY A 200 2.46 14.92 -5.07
N ARG A 201 2.43 15.01 -6.41
CA ARG A 201 1.36 15.72 -7.13
C ARG A 201 0.00 15.05 -6.96
N VAL A 202 -0.08 13.72 -7.03
CA VAL A 202 -1.32 12.97 -6.77
C VAL A 202 -1.85 13.28 -5.37
N LYS A 203 -0.98 13.24 -4.36
CA LYS A 203 -1.32 13.54 -2.96
C LYS A 203 -1.85 14.97 -2.82
N GLN A 204 -1.11 15.97 -3.32
CA GLN A 204 -1.53 17.38 -3.25
C GLN A 204 -2.90 17.59 -3.91
N ARG A 205 -3.13 17.04 -5.10
CA ARG A 205 -4.42 17.14 -5.79
C ARG A 205 -5.52 16.41 -5.03
N TYR A 206 -5.27 15.22 -4.52
CA TYR A 206 -6.24 14.44 -3.75
C TYR A 206 -6.64 15.17 -2.45
N GLU A 207 -5.68 15.73 -1.72
CA GLU A 207 -5.94 16.51 -0.51
C GLU A 207 -6.79 17.75 -0.79
N ALA A 208 -6.55 18.42 -1.93
CA ALA A 208 -7.38 19.54 -2.37
C ALA A 208 -8.84 19.09 -2.65
N LEU A 209 -9.03 17.95 -3.32
CA LEU A 209 -10.35 17.34 -3.55
C LEU A 209 -11.06 17.01 -2.22
N VAL A 210 -10.34 16.44 -1.25
CA VAL A 210 -10.88 16.12 0.08
C VAL A 210 -11.34 17.37 0.84
N LYS A 211 -10.60 18.48 0.72
CA LYS A 211 -10.96 19.76 1.36
C LYS A 211 -12.06 20.53 0.62
N GLY A 212 -12.47 20.09 -0.57
CA GLY A 212 -13.35 20.85 -1.45
C GLY A 212 -12.69 22.10 -2.04
N GLU A 213 -11.37 22.19 -1.95
CA GLU A 213 -10.56 23.26 -2.53
C GLU A 213 -10.36 22.93 -4.00
N TYR A 214 -11.29 23.35 -4.87
CA TYR A 214 -11.06 23.28 -6.31
C TYR A 214 -10.08 24.38 -6.70
N PRO A 215 -8.81 24.09 -7.04
CA PRO A 215 -7.96 25.13 -7.59
C PRO A 215 -8.38 25.25 -9.05
N ASN A 216 -9.06 26.34 -9.38
CA ASN A 216 -9.01 26.91 -10.72
C ASN A 216 -7.64 27.60 -10.94
N HIS A 217 -6.60 27.16 -10.22
CA HIS A 217 -5.29 27.77 -10.15
C HIS A 217 -4.27 26.73 -10.57
N ASN A 218 -3.58 27.11 -11.64
CA ASN A 218 -2.35 26.51 -12.11
C ASN A 218 -1.49 26.03 -10.91
N PRO A 219 -1.22 24.72 -10.76
CA PRO A 219 -0.42 24.19 -9.65
C PRO A 219 1.03 24.72 -9.66
N TYR A 220 1.44 25.41 -10.74
CA TYR A 220 2.71 26.13 -10.81
C TYR A 220 2.67 27.57 -10.28
N SER A 221 1.53 28.10 -9.84
CA SER A 221 1.42 29.50 -9.37
C SER A 221 2.31 29.81 -8.16
N PHE A 222 2.50 28.83 -7.27
CA PHE A 222 3.44 28.96 -6.15
C PHE A 222 4.90 29.09 -6.62
N TYR A 223 5.28 28.37 -7.69
CA TYR A 223 6.64 28.36 -8.25
C TYR A 223 6.94 29.50 -9.23
N GLN A 224 5.92 30.01 -9.93
CA GLN A 224 6.02 31.21 -10.77
C GLN A 224 6.33 32.47 -9.94
N ASN A 225 5.96 32.46 -8.66
CA ASN A 225 6.30 33.55 -7.73
C ASN A 225 7.70 33.42 -7.12
N GLN A 226 8.29 32.21 -7.09
CA GLN A 226 9.67 32.02 -6.63
C GLN A 226 10.71 32.32 -7.73
N SER A 227 10.39 32.04 -8.99
CA SER A 227 11.25 32.34 -10.14
C SER A 227 11.31 33.84 -10.50
N LYS A 228 10.35 34.65 -10.03
CA LYS A 228 10.37 36.13 -10.20
C LYS A 228 11.25 36.87 -9.19
N LYS A 229 11.88 36.20 -8.21
CA LYS A 229 12.75 36.84 -7.21
C LYS A 229 14.24 36.82 -7.56
N GLY A 230 14.63 36.29 -8.72
CA GLY A 230 16.01 36.14 -9.13
C GLY A 230 16.30 36.72 -10.51
N ASP A 231 15.99 37.99 -10.75
CA ASP A 231 16.64 38.78 -11.80
C ASP A 231 16.30 40.27 -11.62
N ASN A 232 17.09 40.96 -10.79
CA ASN A 232 17.15 42.42 -10.75
C ASN A 232 18.60 42.83 -10.46
N SER A 233 19.51 42.47 -11.37
CA SER A 233 20.81 43.11 -11.46
C SER A 233 21.37 42.96 -12.88
N SER A 234 20.83 43.73 -13.81
CA SER A 234 21.59 44.13 -15.01
C SER A 234 22.55 45.25 -14.61
N PRO A 235 23.87 45.11 -14.80
CA PRO A 235 24.75 46.25 -14.85
C PRO A 235 24.70 46.87 -16.25
N VAL A 236 24.33 48.15 -16.29
CA VAL A 236 24.46 49.02 -17.46
C VAL A 236 25.94 49.15 -17.80
N GLY A 237 26.38 48.44 -18.85
CA GLY A 237 27.74 48.54 -19.40
C GLY A 237 27.84 49.66 -20.42
N GLN A 238 28.55 50.72 -20.06
CA GLN A 238 28.84 51.88 -20.90
C GLN A 238 29.78 51.56 -22.07
N SER A 239 29.52 52.27 -23.18
CA SER A 239 30.39 52.72 -24.28
C SER A 239 31.89 52.42 -24.19
N ASN A 240 32.47 51.95 -25.30
CA ASN A 240 33.51 52.73 -25.99
C ASN A 240 33.70 52.33 -27.45
N ARG A 241 33.53 53.35 -28.33
CA ARG A 241 34.11 53.44 -29.67
C ARG A 241 35.63 53.40 -29.56
N PHE A 242 36.31 52.70 -30.46
CA PHE A 242 37.51 53.23 -31.13
C PHE A 242 37.59 52.68 -32.56
N VAL A 243 38.23 53.51 -33.38
CA VAL A 243 38.31 53.58 -34.84
C VAL A 243 39.11 52.43 -35.45
#